data_AF-A0A1N7IS47-F1
#
_entry.id   AF-A0A1N7IS47-F1
#
_cell.length_a   1.000
_cell.length_b   1.000
_cell.length_c   1.000
_cell.angle_alpha   90.00
_cell.angle_beta   90.00
_cell.angle_gamma   90.00
#
_symmetry.space_group_name_H-M   'P 1'
#
loop_
_entity.id
_entity.type
_entity.pdbx_description
1 polymer ?
#
loop_
_entity_poly.entity_id
_entity_poly.type
_entity_poly.pdbx_seq_one_letter_code
_entity_poly.pdbx_strand_id
1 'polypeptide(L)'
;MKILFTILFFLFISTATLAQEKPDAVVGQSEVTKKDKLVESFTLGKKKFNIYLSEKISDGDGTYQLYKIVENKSYLSEFEFPKQTIRKGKITAEGSYKIVNNTLVVTNDSYDYIGAYRITEVYVLAKYGLKMTSDKMVAIDTDKLPDTYQKPAEMKQPFPAKN
;
A
#
# COMPACT_ATOMS: atom_id res chain seq x y z
N MET A 1 63.65 18.64 -33.92
CA MET A 1 62.49 19.54 -34.15
C MET A 1 61.36 18.69 -34.74
N LYS A 2 60.27 18.47 -33.99
CA LYS A 2 58.92 19.05 -34.22
C LYS A 2 58.31 18.51 -35.53
N ILE A 3 57.26 17.68 -35.60
CA ILE A 3 55.87 17.77 -35.08
C ILE A 3 55.22 16.39 -35.39
N LEU A 4 54.76 15.59 -34.42
CA LEU A 4 53.39 15.51 -33.88
C LEU A 4 52.28 15.36 -34.95
N PHE A 5 51.73 14.16 -35.15
CA PHE A 5 50.31 14.01 -35.52
C PHE A 5 49.71 12.75 -34.89
N THR A 6 48.95 13.03 -33.85
CA THR A 6 48.10 12.15 -33.06
C THR A 6 46.90 11.70 -33.88
N ILE A 7 46.60 10.40 -33.93
CA ILE A 7 45.26 9.90 -34.28
C ILE A 7 44.80 9.00 -33.13
N LEU A 8 44.00 9.61 -32.26
CA LEU A 8 43.34 9.00 -31.12
C LEU A 8 41.99 8.45 -31.60
N PHE A 9 41.90 7.13 -31.73
CA PHE A 9 40.66 6.45 -32.10
C PHE A 9 39.75 6.36 -30.85
N PHE A 10 38.91 7.38 -30.64
CA PHE A 10 37.83 7.30 -29.65
C PHE A 10 36.71 6.39 -30.19
N LEU A 11 36.74 5.12 -29.80
CA LEU A 11 35.58 4.24 -29.89
C LEU A 11 34.53 4.74 -28.89
N PHE A 12 33.51 5.42 -29.40
CA PHE A 12 32.27 5.65 -28.67
C PHE A 12 31.59 4.31 -28.46
N ILE A 13 31.86 3.67 -27.32
CA ILE A 13 30.99 2.61 -26.81
C ILE A 13 29.73 3.34 -26.36
N SER A 14 28.71 3.38 -27.23
CA SER A 14 27.37 3.74 -26.81
C SER A 14 26.90 2.67 -25.83
N THR A 15 27.08 2.90 -24.53
CA THR A 15 26.30 2.19 -23.54
C THR A 15 24.86 2.65 -23.74
N ALA A 16 24.10 1.87 -24.50
CA ALA A 16 22.66 1.90 -24.36
C ALA A 16 22.40 1.49 -22.91
N THR A 17 22.20 2.49 -22.06
CA THR A 17 21.61 2.28 -20.74
C THR A 17 20.22 1.72 -21.01
N LEU A 18 20.12 0.40 -21.05
CA LEU A 18 18.86 -0.29 -20.82
C LEU A 18 18.29 0.35 -19.57
N ALA A 19 17.21 1.12 -19.74
CA ALA A 19 16.43 1.62 -18.62
C ALA A 19 16.07 0.39 -17.80
N GLN A 20 16.79 0.18 -16.70
CA GLN A 20 16.52 -0.87 -15.77
C GLN A 20 15.14 -0.52 -15.22
N GLU A 21 14.09 -1.25 -15.65
CA GLU A 21 12.76 -1.13 -15.04
C GLU A 21 12.98 -1.24 -13.55
N LYS A 22 12.86 -0.11 -12.84
CA LYS A 22 12.89 -0.14 -11.39
C LYS A 22 11.74 -1.06 -10.97
N PRO A 23 11.97 -2.01 -10.06
CA PRO A 23 10.87 -2.79 -9.51
C PRO A 23 9.83 -1.80 -8.98
N ASP A 24 8.59 -1.94 -9.44
CA ASP A 24 7.46 -1.19 -8.90
C ASP A 24 7.50 -1.35 -7.37
N ALA A 25 7.42 -0.23 -6.64
CA ALA A 25 7.68 -0.20 -5.21
C ALA A 25 6.87 -1.28 -4.48
N VAL A 26 7.58 -2.19 -3.82
CA VAL A 26 7.00 -3.28 -3.01
C VAL A 26 6.49 -2.64 -1.71
N VAL A 27 5.17 -2.51 -1.55
CA VAL A 27 4.52 -1.84 -0.40
C VAL A 27 4.29 -2.86 0.72
N GLY A 28 5.35 -3.51 1.18
CA GLY A 28 5.35 -4.50 2.25
C GLY A 28 6.75 -5.08 2.40
N GLN A 29 7.32 -5.03 3.60
CA GLN A 29 8.65 -5.58 3.90
C GLN A 29 8.77 -6.12 5.33
N SER A 30 7.66 -6.20 6.08
CA SER A 30 7.73 -6.77 7.42
C SER A 30 7.81 -8.29 7.36
N GLU A 31 8.54 -8.87 8.32
CA GLU A 31 8.59 -10.31 8.49
C GLU A 31 7.24 -10.83 9.01
N VAL A 32 6.85 -12.01 8.51
CA VAL A 32 5.78 -12.82 9.08
C VAL A 32 6.32 -13.52 10.31
N THR A 33 5.74 -13.22 11.47
CA THR A 33 6.17 -13.81 12.73
C THR A 33 5.28 -14.98 13.13
N LYS A 34 5.69 -15.75 14.14
CA LYS A 34 4.88 -16.84 14.71
C LYS A 34 3.54 -16.38 15.31
N LYS A 35 3.41 -15.09 15.61
CA LYS A 35 2.18 -14.52 16.15
C LYS A 35 1.19 -14.11 15.06
N ASP A 36 1.66 -14.02 13.81
CA ASP A 36 0.81 -13.69 12.68
C ASP A 36 -0.02 -14.93 12.31
N LYS A 37 -1.34 -14.73 12.15
CA LYS A 37 -2.28 -15.82 11.88
C LYS A 37 -2.53 -15.94 10.40
N LEU A 38 -2.32 -17.12 9.81
CA LEU A 38 -2.76 -17.39 8.44
C LEU A 38 -4.29 -17.29 8.36
N VAL A 39 -4.78 -16.46 7.43
CA VAL A 39 -6.21 -16.23 7.19
C VAL A 39 -6.67 -16.98 5.94
N GLU A 40 -5.92 -16.86 4.86
CA GLU A 40 -6.28 -17.43 3.56
C GLU A 40 -5.03 -17.72 2.72
N SER A 41 -5.13 -18.73 1.85
CA SER A 41 -4.15 -19.01 0.80
C SER A 41 -4.84 -18.95 -0.55
N PHE A 42 -4.23 -18.28 -1.51
CA PHE A 42 -4.80 -18.07 -2.84
C PHE A 42 -3.71 -18.15 -3.92
N THR A 43 -4.13 -18.16 -5.19
CA THR A 43 -3.21 -18.19 -6.34
C THR A 43 -3.50 -17.02 -7.25
N LEU A 44 -2.45 -16.30 -7.65
CA LEU A 44 -2.49 -15.33 -8.74
C LEU A 44 -1.52 -15.78 -9.84
N GLY A 45 -2.06 -16.04 -11.02
CA GLY A 45 -1.33 -16.60 -12.16
C GLY A 45 -0.73 -17.94 -11.78
N LYS A 46 0.61 -18.01 -11.75
CA LYS A 46 1.36 -19.22 -11.39
C LYS A 46 1.92 -19.19 -9.96
N LYS A 47 1.73 -18.09 -9.23
CA LYS A 47 2.26 -17.91 -7.88
C LYS A 47 1.17 -18.15 -6.83
N LYS A 48 1.55 -18.82 -5.75
CA LYS A 48 0.70 -18.98 -4.56
C LYS A 48 1.05 -17.89 -3.56
N PHE A 49 0.04 -17.35 -2.91
CA PHE A 49 0.15 -16.32 -1.89
C PHE A 49 -0.60 -16.75 -0.65
N ASN A 50 -0.16 -16.22 0.48
CA ASN A 50 -0.78 -16.36 1.79
C ASN A 50 -1.11 -14.97 2.33
N ILE A 51 -2.26 -14.84 2.99
CA ILE A 51 -2.63 -13.65 3.74
C ILE A 51 -2.55 -13.98 5.22
N TYR A 52 -1.68 -13.26 5.91
CA TYR A 52 -1.57 -13.31 7.36
C TYR A 52 -2.23 -12.09 7.97
N LEU A 53 -2.86 -12.28 9.12
CA LEU A 53 -3.30 -11.20 9.98
C LEU A 53 -2.25 -11.01 11.07
N SER A 54 -1.68 -9.81 11.17
CA SER A 54 -0.66 -9.53 12.17
C SER A 54 -1.21 -9.65 13.59
N GLU A 55 -0.31 -9.76 14.57
CA GLU A 55 -0.71 -9.41 15.93
C GLU A 55 -1.22 -7.96 15.99
N LYS A 56 -2.13 -7.68 16.92
CA LYS A 56 -2.56 -6.30 17.19
C LYS A 56 -1.44 -5.60 17.93
N ILE A 57 -0.94 -4.51 17.37
CA ILE A 57 0.13 -3.70 17.93
C ILE A 57 -0.49 -2.48 18.59
N SER A 58 0.01 -2.10 19.77
CA SER A 58 -0.36 -0.86 20.46
C SER A 58 0.84 0.10 20.45
N ASP A 59 0.65 1.34 20.02
CA ASP A 59 1.73 2.33 19.85
C ASP A 59 1.56 3.59 20.71
N GLY A 60 0.88 3.46 21.86
CA GLY A 60 0.61 4.55 22.80
C GLY A 60 -0.59 5.42 22.39
N ASP A 61 -0.67 5.82 21.12
CA ASP A 61 -1.76 6.63 20.59
C ASP A 61 -2.91 5.82 19.98
N GLY A 62 -2.67 4.52 19.74
CA GLY A 62 -3.68 3.65 19.19
C GLY A 62 -3.31 2.18 19.20
N THR A 63 -4.13 1.42 18.47
CA THR A 63 -3.87 0.04 18.11
C THR A 63 -4.05 -0.15 16.62
N TYR A 64 -3.21 -0.95 15.99
CA TYR A 64 -3.37 -1.31 14.59
C TYR A 64 -3.12 -2.79 14.36
N GLN A 65 -3.77 -3.32 13.33
CA GLN A 65 -3.61 -4.69 12.87
C GLN A 65 -3.58 -4.68 11.35
N LEU A 66 -2.65 -5.42 10.76
CA LEU A 66 -2.40 -5.41 9.32
C LEU A 66 -2.73 -6.78 8.71
N TYR A 67 -3.23 -6.77 7.49
CA TYR A 67 -3.09 -7.89 6.58
C TYR A 67 -1.71 -7.82 5.92
N LYS A 68 -1.01 -8.96 5.89
CA LYS A 68 0.27 -9.15 5.22
C LYS A 68 0.10 -10.18 4.11
N ILE A 69 0.33 -9.78 2.87
CA ILE A 69 0.31 -10.69 1.72
C ILE A 69 1.73 -11.13 1.42
N VAL A 70 1.92 -12.44 1.30
CA VAL A 70 3.24 -13.07 1.28
C VAL A 70 3.23 -14.13 0.19
N GLU A 71 4.20 -14.09 -0.74
CA GLU A 71 4.39 -15.22 -1.68
C GLU A 71 4.72 -16.48 -0.89
N ASN A 72 4.14 -17.61 -1.30
CA ASN A 72 4.32 -18.88 -0.62
C ASN A 72 5.81 -19.23 -0.48
N LYS A 73 6.22 -19.65 0.72
CA LYS A 73 7.61 -19.91 1.15
C LYS A 73 8.49 -18.65 1.36
N SER A 74 7.97 -17.44 1.14
CA SER A 74 8.59 -16.22 1.66
C SER A 74 8.25 -16.04 3.14
N TYR A 75 9.10 -15.31 3.84
CA TYR A 75 8.86 -14.82 5.20
C TYR A 75 8.68 -13.30 5.25
N LEU A 76 8.90 -12.59 4.14
CA LEU A 76 8.65 -11.16 4.00
C LEU A 76 7.34 -10.93 3.27
N SER A 77 6.53 -10.00 3.77
CA SER A 77 5.37 -9.50 3.03
C SER A 77 5.82 -8.84 1.72
N GLU A 78 5.01 -9.00 0.68
CA GLU A 78 5.10 -8.18 -0.54
C GLU A 78 4.20 -6.95 -0.44
N PHE A 79 3.10 -7.08 0.30
CA PHE A 79 2.09 -6.05 0.41
C PHE A 79 1.44 -6.07 1.80
N GLU A 80 1.21 -4.89 2.36
CA GLU A 80 0.54 -4.72 3.65
C GLU A 80 -0.52 -3.63 3.59
N PHE A 81 -1.64 -3.89 4.25
CA PHE A 81 -2.74 -2.94 4.36
C PHE A 81 -3.50 -3.15 5.68
N PRO A 82 -4.13 -2.12 6.25
CA PRO A 82 -4.79 -2.24 7.53
C PRO A 82 -5.94 -3.25 7.49
N LYS A 83 -6.03 -4.16 8.46
CA LYS A 83 -7.32 -4.76 8.82
C LYS A 83 -8.17 -3.72 9.54
N GLN A 84 -7.56 -3.03 10.50
CA GLN A 84 -8.18 -2.00 11.32
C GLN A 84 -7.09 -1.19 12.04
N THR A 85 -7.31 0.12 12.12
CA THR A 85 -6.54 1.06 12.96
C THR A 85 -7.50 1.81 13.84
N ILE A 86 -7.22 1.84 15.15
CA ILE A 86 -7.97 2.58 16.15
C ILE A 86 -7.01 3.59 16.78
N ARG A 87 -7.36 4.87 16.78
CA ARG A 87 -6.62 5.92 17.49
C ARG A 87 -7.55 6.66 18.44
N LYS A 88 -7.11 6.89 19.67
CA LYS A 88 -7.92 7.56 20.72
C LYS A 88 -9.34 6.99 20.85
N GLY A 89 -9.48 5.66 20.73
CA GLY A 89 -10.76 4.95 20.81
C GLY A 89 -11.68 5.06 19.58
N LYS A 90 -11.23 5.69 18.48
CA LYS A 90 -11.97 5.80 17.22
C LYS A 90 -11.30 5.01 16.11
N ILE A 91 -12.09 4.37 15.26
CA ILE A 91 -11.60 3.71 14.04
C ILE A 91 -11.17 4.79 13.05
N THR A 92 -9.90 4.75 12.64
CA THR A 92 -9.31 5.70 11.69
C THR A 92 -8.92 5.05 10.37
N ALA A 93 -8.86 3.72 10.30
CA ALA A 93 -8.73 3.01 9.04
C ALA A 93 -9.31 1.60 9.15
N GLU A 94 -9.87 1.08 8.06
CA GLU A 94 -10.26 -0.33 7.92
C GLU A 94 -9.99 -0.80 6.51
N GLY A 95 -9.48 -2.02 6.38
CA GLY A 95 -9.26 -2.62 5.08
C GLY A 95 -9.90 -3.99 4.97
N SER A 96 -10.17 -4.33 3.72
CA SER A 96 -10.69 -5.62 3.29
C SER A 96 -10.11 -5.97 1.93
N TYR A 97 -10.24 -7.23 1.54
CA TYR A 97 -9.76 -7.71 0.27
C TYR A 97 -10.71 -8.75 -0.32
N LYS A 98 -10.61 -8.94 -1.63
CA LYS A 98 -11.23 -10.04 -2.37
C LYS A 98 -10.31 -10.51 -3.47
N ILE A 99 -10.34 -11.81 -3.75
CA ILE A 99 -9.68 -12.40 -4.92
C ILE A 99 -10.74 -12.66 -5.98
N VAL A 100 -10.64 -12.00 -7.13
CA VAL A 100 -11.63 -12.11 -8.22
C VAL A 100 -10.89 -12.19 -9.54
N ASN A 101 -11.24 -13.15 -10.40
CA ASN A 101 -10.70 -13.28 -11.76
C ASN A 101 -9.17 -13.16 -11.81
N ASN A 102 -8.46 -13.85 -10.91
CA ASN A 102 -6.99 -13.82 -10.84
C ASN A 102 -6.40 -12.42 -10.54
N THR A 103 -7.17 -11.58 -9.84
CA THR A 103 -6.75 -10.28 -9.34
C THR A 103 -7.02 -10.18 -7.85
N LEU A 104 -6.17 -9.43 -7.15
CA LEU A 104 -6.39 -9.05 -5.77
C LEU A 104 -7.00 -7.65 -5.78
N VAL A 105 -8.19 -7.51 -5.19
CA VAL A 105 -8.85 -6.22 -4.99
C VAL A 105 -8.76 -5.88 -3.51
N VAL A 106 -8.12 -4.78 -3.18
CA VAL A 106 -7.96 -4.26 -1.82
C VAL A 106 -8.82 -3.03 -1.68
N THR A 107 -9.53 -2.92 -0.57
CA THR A 107 -10.32 -1.74 -0.23
C THR A 107 -9.83 -1.22 1.11
N ASN A 108 -9.37 0.03 1.13
CA ASN A 108 -8.86 0.73 2.30
C ASN A 108 -9.73 1.97 2.56
N ASP A 109 -10.43 1.96 3.68
CA ASP A 109 -11.15 3.11 4.20
C ASP A 109 -10.25 3.86 5.17
N SER A 110 -10.16 5.17 5.01
CA SER A 110 -9.44 6.07 5.89
C SER A 110 -10.39 7.15 6.41
N TYR A 111 -10.27 7.43 7.71
CA TYR A 111 -11.12 8.35 8.43
C TYR A 111 -10.23 9.31 9.24
N ASP A 112 -10.25 10.58 8.88
CA ASP A 112 -9.54 11.63 9.61
C ASP A 112 -10.47 12.81 9.94
N TYR A 113 -9.89 13.87 10.50
CA TYR A 113 -10.63 15.06 10.93
C TYR A 113 -10.95 16.03 9.76
N ILE A 114 -10.40 15.81 8.57
CA ILE A 114 -10.57 16.63 7.36
C ILE A 114 -11.54 15.95 6.39
N GLY A 115 -11.60 14.61 6.39
CA GLY A 115 -12.46 13.85 5.51
C GLY A 115 -12.43 12.35 5.78
N ALA A 116 -13.25 11.63 5.00
CA ALA A 116 -13.22 10.18 4.95
C ALA A 116 -13.28 9.72 3.50
N TYR A 117 -12.46 8.75 3.15
CA TYR A 117 -12.34 8.25 1.79
C TYR A 117 -12.08 6.75 1.77
N ARG A 118 -12.56 6.11 0.71
CA ARG A 118 -12.32 4.71 0.37
C ARG A 118 -11.45 4.67 -0.86
N ILE A 119 -10.29 4.01 -0.76
CA ILE A 119 -9.45 3.66 -1.90
C ILE A 119 -9.72 2.19 -2.24
N THR A 120 -10.02 1.89 -3.50
CA THR A 120 -10.06 0.52 -4.04
C THR A 120 -8.91 0.33 -5.00
N GLU A 121 -7.98 -0.54 -4.65
CA GLU A 121 -6.76 -0.82 -5.42
C GLU A 121 -6.85 -2.22 -6.03
N VAL A 122 -6.47 -2.36 -7.28
CA VAL A 122 -6.46 -3.64 -8.00
C VAL A 122 -5.02 -4.03 -8.30
N TYR A 123 -4.66 -5.25 -7.87
CA TYR A 123 -3.34 -5.83 -8.04
C TYR A 123 -3.39 -7.08 -8.91
N VAL A 124 -2.39 -7.19 -9.77
CA VAL A 124 -2.13 -8.39 -10.59
C VAL A 124 -0.73 -8.91 -10.32
N LEU A 125 -0.48 -10.17 -10.70
CA LEU A 125 0.87 -10.70 -10.68
C LEU A 125 1.71 -10.07 -11.80
N ALA A 126 2.84 -9.46 -11.44
CA ALA A 126 3.90 -9.03 -12.35
C ALA A 126 5.18 -9.86 -12.12
N LYS A 127 6.24 -9.55 -12.87
CA LYS A 127 7.52 -10.28 -12.84
C LYS A 127 8.14 -10.36 -11.43
N TYR A 128 8.00 -9.29 -10.64
CA TYR A 128 8.67 -9.13 -9.35
C TYR A 128 7.74 -9.24 -8.13
N GLY A 129 6.45 -9.55 -8.33
CA GLY A 129 5.46 -9.58 -7.26
C GLY A 129 4.15 -8.96 -7.69
N LEU A 130 3.38 -8.48 -6.72
CA LEU A 130 2.14 -7.75 -6.97
C LEU A 130 2.41 -6.36 -7.59
N LYS A 131 1.65 -6.02 -8.64
CA LYS A 131 1.65 -4.70 -9.26
C LYS A 131 0.26 -4.11 -9.24
N MET A 132 0.14 -2.88 -8.73
CA MET A 132 -1.11 -2.12 -8.82
C MET A 132 -1.38 -1.72 -10.27
N THR A 133 -2.56 -2.02 -10.78
CA THR A 133 -2.98 -1.68 -12.15
C THR A 133 -4.00 -0.56 -12.20
N SER A 134 -4.75 -0.36 -11.12
CA SER A 134 -5.69 0.75 -11.00
C SER A 134 -6.01 1.02 -9.54
N ASP A 135 -6.34 2.26 -9.24
CA ASP A 135 -6.94 2.69 -8.00
C ASP A 135 -8.18 3.54 -8.27
N LYS A 136 -9.10 3.57 -7.30
CA LYS A 136 -10.25 4.46 -7.31
C LYS A 136 -10.48 4.99 -5.91
N MET A 137 -10.52 6.30 -5.77
CA MET A 137 -10.88 6.97 -4.53
C MET A 137 -12.34 7.46 -4.60
N VAL A 138 -13.10 7.24 -3.53
CA VAL A 138 -14.45 7.81 -3.35
C VAL A 138 -14.59 8.36 -1.94
N ALA A 139 -15.32 9.47 -1.80
CA ALA A 139 -15.66 9.99 -0.48
C ALA A 139 -16.59 9.01 0.26
N ILE A 140 -16.44 8.92 1.58
CA ILE A 140 -17.35 8.17 2.44
C ILE A 140 -18.33 9.15 3.07
N ASP A 141 -19.62 8.81 3.01
CA ASP A 141 -20.67 9.53 3.73
C ASP A 141 -20.57 9.20 5.23
N THR A 142 -19.98 10.14 5.98
CA THR A 142 -19.65 9.95 7.40
C THR A 142 -20.87 10.07 8.32
N ASP A 143 -21.96 10.64 7.84
CA ASP A 143 -23.19 10.82 8.63
C ASP A 143 -23.88 9.48 8.90
N LYS A 144 -23.64 8.50 8.01
CA LYS A 144 -24.12 7.12 8.15
C LYS A 144 -23.20 6.24 9.01
N LEU A 145 -22.04 6.74 9.42
CA LEU A 145 -21.11 5.95 10.22
C LEU A 145 -21.49 5.97 11.71
N PRO A 146 -21.35 4.83 12.42
CA PRO A 146 -21.44 4.81 13.87
C PRO A 146 -20.41 5.73 14.53
N ASP A 147 -20.69 6.17 15.76
CA ASP A 147 -19.77 7.03 16.51
C ASP A 147 -18.46 6.35 16.89
N THR A 148 -18.32 5.04 16.67
CA THR A 148 -17.04 4.34 16.81
C THR A 148 -16.00 4.78 15.77
N TYR A 149 -16.43 5.40 14.67
CA TYR A 149 -15.54 5.91 13.62
C TYR A 149 -15.10 7.35 13.90
N GLN A 150 -13.90 7.69 13.46
CA GLN A 150 -13.46 9.07 13.39
C GLN A 150 -14.32 9.78 12.34
N LYS A 151 -15.01 10.85 12.73
CA LYS A 151 -15.75 11.71 11.80
C LYS A 151 -14.95 12.99 11.55
N PRO A 152 -15.07 13.59 10.35
CA PRO A 152 -14.52 14.91 10.08
C PRO A 152 -15.03 15.92 11.10
N ALA A 153 -14.20 16.89 11.45
CA ALA A 153 -14.64 17.98 12.31
C ALA A 153 -15.71 18.80 11.57
N GLU A 154 -16.81 19.14 12.24
CA GLU A 154 -17.73 20.14 11.71
C GLU A 154 -16.96 21.44 11.48
N MET A 155 -16.94 21.92 10.24
CA MET A 155 -16.41 23.25 9.95
C MET A 155 -17.31 24.28 10.61
N LYS A 156 -16.89 24.81 11.76
CA LYS A 156 -17.49 26.01 12.32
C LYS A 156 -17.34 27.12 11.27
N GLN A 157 -18.43 27.83 10.96
CA GLN A 157 -18.39 28.93 10.01
C GLN A 157 -17.20 29.86 10.30
N PRO A 158 -16.56 30.43 9.25
CA PRO A 158 -15.50 31.39 9.45
C PRO A 158 -16.01 32.51 10.37
N PHE A 159 -15.14 32.97 11.27
CA PHE A 159 -15.46 34.08 12.17
C PHE A 159 -16.07 35.23 11.35
N PRO A 160 -17.18 35.84 11.82
CA PRO A 160 -17.80 36.94 11.10
C PRO A 160 -16.73 38.01 10.83
N ALA A 161 -16.72 38.53 9.61
CA ALA A 161 -15.83 39.62 9.25
C ALA A 161 -16.00 40.75 10.27
N LYS A 162 -14.92 41.12 10.94
CA LYS A 162 -14.90 42.35 11.75
C LYS A 162 -14.94 43.50 10.75
N ASN A 163 -16.10 44.14 10.63
CA ASN A 163 -16.25 45.44 9.98
C ASN A 163 -15.51 46.52 10.80
#